data_AF-A0A178VJW6-F1
#
_entry.id   AF-A0A178VJW6-F1
#
_cell.length_a   1.000
_cell.length_b   1.000
_cell.length_c   1.000
_cell.angle_alpha   90.00
_cell.angle_beta   90.00
_cell.angle_gamma   90.00
#
_symmetry.space_group_name_H-M   'P 1'
#
loop_
_entity.id
_entity.type
_entity.pdbx_description
1 polymer ?
#
loop_
_entity_poly.entity_id
_entity_poly.type
_entity_poly.pdbx_seq_one_letter_code
_entity_poly.pdbx_strand_id
1 'polypeptide(L)'
;MYFYPESSFFLQAIPSHSVRRSLFEQYVKTRAEEERREKRAAHKAAIEGFRQLLDEASTDIDQHTDYRAFKKKWGNDLRFEAIERKEREGLLNERVLSLKRSAEQKAQEIRAAAASDFKTMLREREISINSHWSKVKDSLRNEPRYRSVAHEDREVFYYEYIAELKAAQRGDDHEMKARDEEDKLRERERELRKRKEREVQEVERVRQKIRRKEASSSYQALLVEKIRDPEASWTESKPILERDPQKRASNPDLEPADKEKLFRDHVKSLYERCVHDFKALLAEALSSEAATLQTEDGKTALNSWSTAKQVLKPDIRYSKMPRQDREVVWRRYVEDISRKQRHENYQEEKQRDYKT
;
A
#
# COMPACT_ATOMS: atom_id res chain seq x y z
N MET A 1 84.16 -22.99 -82.90
CA MET A 1 84.80 -23.41 -81.64
C MET A 1 84.43 -22.38 -80.58
N TYR A 2 83.47 -22.72 -79.71
CA TYR A 2 83.01 -22.07 -78.44
C TYR A 2 82.57 -20.58 -78.49
N PHE A 3 81.49 -20.05 -77.88
CA PHE A 3 80.66 -20.33 -76.68
C PHE A 3 79.25 -19.66 -76.88
N TYR A 4 78.15 -20.28 -76.41
CA TYR A 4 76.89 -19.61 -75.97
C TYR A 4 77.10 -19.16 -74.49
N PRO A 5 76.23 -18.37 -73.80
CA PRO A 5 75.16 -17.43 -74.17
C PRO A 5 75.24 -16.08 -73.39
N GLU A 6 74.58 -15.01 -73.83
CA GLU A 6 74.04 -13.99 -72.90
C GLU A 6 72.55 -13.70 -73.16
N SER A 7 71.84 -14.70 -73.66
CA SER A 7 70.39 -14.71 -73.81
C SER A 7 69.65 -15.03 -72.49
N SER A 8 70.19 -14.63 -71.32
CA SER A 8 69.67 -15.14 -70.04
C SER A 8 69.77 -14.20 -68.82
N PHE A 9 69.70 -12.87 -68.98
CA PHE A 9 69.66 -11.96 -67.82
C PHE A 9 68.41 -11.08 -67.67
N PHE A 10 67.44 -11.13 -68.59
CA PHE A 10 66.21 -10.32 -68.46
C PHE A 10 64.89 -11.08 -68.58
N LEU A 11 64.92 -12.42 -68.60
CA LEU A 11 63.71 -13.24 -68.49
C LEU A 11 63.76 -14.10 -67.24
N GLN A 12 63.61 -13.49 -66.06
CA GLN A 12 62.85 -14.02 -64.90
C GLN A 12 63.01 -13.13 -63.64
N ALA A 13 62.69 -11.83 -63.71
CA ALA A 13 62.52 -11.06 -62.47
C ALA A 13 61.34 -11.57 -61.61
N ILE A 14 60.34 -12.20 -62.24
CA ILE A 14 59.22 -12.88 -61.58
C ILE A 14 59.04 -14.26 -62.26
N PRO A 15 59.44 -15.38 -61.63
CA PRO A 15 59.59 -16.67 -62.29
C PRO A 15 58.29 -17.30 -62.82
N SER A 16 57.20 -17.17 -62.06
CA SER A 16 55.92 -17.80 -62.37
C SER A 16 55.00 -16.87 -63.14
N HIS A 17 54.38 -17.39 -64.21
CA HIS A 17 53.36 -16.67 -64.99
C HIS A 17 52.18 -16.23 -64.11
N SER A 18 51.76 -17.07 -63.15
CA SER A 18 50.69 -16.74 -62.21
C SER A 18 51.05 -15.51 -61.36
N VAL A 19 52.29 -15.45 -60.85
CA VAL A 19 52.76 -14.31 -60.04
C VAL A 19 52.91 -13.05 -60.88
N ARG A 20 53.40 -13.14 -62.12
CA ARG A 20 53.46 -12.00 -63.05
C ARG A 20 52.08 -11.44 -63.37
N ARG A 21 51.10 -12.31 -63.65
CA ARG A 21 49.72 -11.93 -63.94
C ARG A 21 49.06 -11.27 -62.72
N SER A 22 49.22 -11.85 -61.53
CA SER A 22 48.68 -11.28 -60.28
C SER A 22 49.25 -9.88 -59.98
N LEU A 23 50.57 -9.70 -60.13
CA LEU A 23 51.21 -8.40 -59.92
C LEU A 23 50.77 -7.35 -60.96
N PHE A 24 50.60 -7.75 -62.22
CA PHE A 24 50.07 -6.87 -63.27
C PHE A 24 48.61 -6.47 -63.00
N GLU A 25 47.75 -7.43 -62.67
CA GLU A 25 46.34 -7.17 -62.32
C GLU A 25 46.24 -6.25 -61.09
N GLN A 26 47.09 -6.45 -60.07
CA GLN A 26 47.18 -5.57 -58.91
C GLN A 26 47.66 -4.17 -59.28
N TYR A 27 48.69 -4.03 -60.12
CA TYR A 27 49.17 -2.72 -60.59
C TYR A 27 48.10 -1.96 -61.36
N VAL A 28 47.42 -2.61 -62.32
CA VAL A 28 46.34 -2.00 -63.10
C VAL A 28 45.21 -1.55 -62.19
N LYS A 29 44.82 -2.38 -61.20
CA LYS A 29 43.82 -2.02 -60.20
C LYS A 29 44.25 -0.81 -59.37
N THR A 30 45.46 -0.82 -58.81
CA THR A 30 45.98 0.28 -57.99
C THR A 30 46.08 1.58 -58.80
N ARG A 31 46.61 1.56 -60.03
CA ARG A 31 46.69 2.76 -60.87
C ARG A 31 45.32 3.31 -61.24
N ALA A 32 44.36 2.43 -61.55
CA ALA A 32 42.98 2.84 -61.81
C ALA A 32 42.28 3.38 -60.54
N GLU A 33 42.66 2.93 -59.35
CA GLU A 33 42.16 3.48 -58.08
C GLU A 33 42.82 4.82 -57.72
N GLU A 34 44.13 4.96 -57.95
CA GLU A 34 44.89 6.20 -57.78
C GLU A 34 44.36 7.30 -58.70
N GLU A 35 44.20 7.01 -60.00
CA GLU A 35 43.67 7.99 -60.95
C GLU A 35 42.25 8.44 -60.58
N ARG A 36 41.39 7.50 -60.13
CA ARG A 36 40.04 7.86 -59.61
C ARG A 36 40.13 8.68 -58.34
N ARG A 37 41.09 8.38 -57.45
CA ARG A 37 41.31 9.13 -56.20
C ARG A 37 41.80 10.54 -56.50
N GLU A 38 42.74 10.71 -57.42
CA GLU A 38 43.26 12.02 -57.85
C GLU A 38 42.16 12.86 -58.51
N LYS A 39 41.35 12.27 -59.40
CA LYS A 39 40.19 12.97 -60.00
C LYS A 39 39.18 13.43 -58.96
N ARG A 40 38.83 12.58 -57.99
CA ARG A 40 37.93 12.96 -56.88
C ARG A 40 38.55 14.02 -55.97
N ALA A 41 39.84 13.92 -55.69
CA ALA A 41 40.56 14.88 -54.85
C ALA A 41 40.63 16.26 -55.53
N ALA A 42 40.94 16.30 -56.84
CA ALA A 42 40.95 17.52 -57.63
C ALA A 42 39.55 18.17 -57.69
N HIS A 43 38.50 17.37 -57.93
CA HIS A 43 37.12 17.87 -57.90
C HIS A 43 36.72 18.45 -56.54
N LYS A 44 37.07 17.75 -55.45
CA LYS A 44 36.84 18.23 -54.09
C LYS A 44 37.60 19.54 -53.82
N ALA A 45 38.85 19.65 -54.26
CA ALA A 45 39.63 20.87 -54.12
C ALA A 45 39.04 22.03 -54.93
N ALA A 46 38.50 21.77 -56.13
CA ALA A 46 37.80 22.77 -56.94
C ALA A 46 36.52 23.29 -56.25
N ILE A 47 35.71 22.39 -55.66
CA ILE A 47 34.54 22.76 -54.86
C ILE A 47 34.94 23.62 -53.65
N GLU A 48 36.00 23.24 -52.95
CA GLU A 48 36.47 24.00 -51.79
C GLU A 48 37.01 25.38 -52.19
N GLY A 49 37.72 25.47 -53.31
CA GLY A 49 38.12 26.75 -53.90
C GLY A 49 36.91 27.63 -54.22
N PHE A 50 35.83 27.06 -54.76
CA PHE A 50 34.60 27.82 -55.00
C PHE A 50 33.91 28.27 -53.70
N ARG A 51 33.96 27.47 -52.63
CA ARG A 51 33.45 27.89 -51.31
C ARG A 51 34.23 29.04 -50.73
N GLN A 52 35.57 29.00 -50.82
CA GLN A 52 36.41 30.13 -50.41
C GLN A 52 36.07 31.40 -51.20
N LEU A 53 35.79 31.27 -52.50
CA LEU A 53 35.30 32.37 -53.32
C LEU A 53 33.95 32.92 -52.81
N LEU A 54 33.00 32.05 -52.41
CA LEU A 54 31.73 32.49 -51.82
C LEU A 54 31.92 33.20 -50.47
N ASP A 55 32.91 32.82 -49.68
CA ASP A 55 33.24 33.46 -48.41
C ASP A 55 33.91 34.83 -48.62
N GLU A 56 34.85 34.92 -49.57
CA GLU A 56 35.46 36.19 -49.98
C GLU A 56 34.40 37.15 -50.56
N ALA A 57 33.46 36.63 -51.33
CA ALA A 57 32.33 37.37 -51.89
C ALA A 57 31.19 37.62 -50.88
N SER A 58 31.35 37.28 -49.61
CA SER A 58 30.26 37.34 -48.62
C SER A 58 29.65 38.74 -48.43
N THR A 59 30.41 39.81 -48.70
CA THR A 59 29.90 41.19 -48.67
C THR A 59 29.04 41.55 -49.89
N ASP A 60 29.21 40.83 -50.99
CA ASP A 60 28.47 40.99 -52.24
C ASP A 60 27.28 40.03 -52.37
N ILE A 61 27.21 39.00 -51.50
CA ILE A 61 26.12 38.02 -51.45
C ILE A 61 25.16 38.37 -50.31
N ASP A 62 23.95 38.76 -50.68
CA ASP A 62 22.84 38.96 -49.77
C ASP A 62 21.77 37.85 -49.89
N GLN A 63 20.70 37.99 -49.11
CA GLN A 63 19.56 37.07 -49.12
C GLN A 63 18.76 37.07 -50.44
N HIS A 64 19.02 37.97 -51.38
CA HIS A 64 18.33 38.08 -52.67
C HIS A 64 19.25 37.84 -53.87
N THR A 65 20.51 37.52 -53.62
CA THR A 65 21.51 37.37 -54.67
C THR A 65 21.19 36.18 -55.56
N ASP A 66 21.09 36.44 -56.87
CA ASP A 66 20.85 35.43 -57.88
C ASP A 66 22.15 35.03 -58.61
N TYR A 67 22.13 33.87 -59.28
CA TYR A 67 23.29 33.35 -59.99
C TYR A 67 23.81 34.29 -61.08
N ARG A 68 22.92 35.04 -61.73
CA ARG A 68 23.28 35.97 -62.81
C ARG A 68 24.06 37.17 -62.29
N ALA A 69 23.61 37.76 -61.18
CA ALA A 69 24.27 38.87 -60.51
C ALA A 69 25.62 38.44 -59.95
N PHE A 70 25.70 37.27 -59.33
CA PHE A 70 26.95 36.72 -58.83
C PHE A 70 27.97 36.46 -59.95
N LYS A 71 27.53 35.79 -61.04
CA LYS A 71 28.38 35.52 -62.21
C LYS A 71 28.91 36.80 -62.87
N LYS A 72 28.13 37.88 -62.91
CA LYS A 72 28.56 39.14 -63.51
C LYS A 72 29.80 39.72 -62.81
N LYS A 73 29.92 39.54 -61.49
CA LYS A 73 31.05 40.05 -60.69
C LYS A 73 32.19 39.04 -60.60
N TRP A 74 31.90 37.77 -60.35
CA TRP A 74 32.88 36.76 -59.99
C TRP A 74 33.14 35.72 -61.08
N GLY A 75 32.55 35.90 -62.27
CA GLY A 75 32.61 34.92 -63.36
C GLY A 75 33.99 34.72 -63.99
N ASN A 76 34.91 35.66 -63.82
CA ASN A 76 36.28 35.56 -64.35
C ASN A 76 37.26 34.89 -63.37
N ASP A 77 36.83 34.53 -62.15
CA ASP A 77 37.69 33.87 -61.17
C ASP A 77 37.98 32.42 -61.62
N LEU A 78 39.24 32.00 -61.50
CA LEU A 78 39.66 30.65 -61.89
C LEU A 78 38.91 29.57 -61.08
N ARG A 79 38.60 29.84 -59.80
CA ARG A 79 37.81 28.96 -58.91
C ARG A 79 36.34 28.93 -59.30
N PHE A 80 35.81 30.03 -59.87
CA PHE A 80 34.47 30.05 -60.45
C PHE A 80 34.41 29.14 -61.67
N GLU A 81 35.39 29.19 -62.57
CA GLU A 81 35.38 28.35 -63.78
C GLU A 81 35.78 26.88 -63.54
N ALA A 82 36.41 26.57 -62.40
CA ALA A 82 36.92 25.23 -62.07
C ALA A 82 35.85 24.15 -61.77
N ILE A 83 34.61 24.53 -61.47
CA ILE A 83 33.51 23.60 -61.15
C ILE A 83 32.36 23.72 -62.16
N GLU A 84 31.44 22.76 -62.24
CA GLU A 84 30.34 22.83 -63.21
C GLU A 84 29.26 23.83 -62.80
N ARG A 85 28.54 24.41 -63.78
CA ARG A 85 27.47 25.39 -63.54
C ARG A 85 26.45 24.92 -62.50
N LYS A 86 26.02 23.65 -62.57
CA LYS A 86 25.03 23.09 -61.65
C LYS A 86 25.53 23.09 -60.20
N GLU A 87 26.82 22.80 -59.99
CA GLU A 87 27.45 22.81 -58.68
C GLU A 87 27.66 24.24 -58.17
N ARG A 88 28.07 25.18 -59.04
CA ARG A 88 28.18 26.61 -58.70
C ARG A 88 26.85 27.15 -58.18
N GLU A 89 25.78 26.89 -58.92
CA GLU A 89 24.44 27.34 -58.59
C GLU A 89 23.92 26.66 -57.31
N GLY A 90 24.19 25.36 -57.13
CA GLY A 90 23.85 24.64 -55.90
C GLY A 90 24.51 25.23 -54.65
N LEU A 91 25.83 25.47 -54.69
CA LEU A 91 26.59 26.03 -53.57
C LEU A 91 26.21 27.48 -53.27
N LEU A 92 25.98 28.30 -54.30
CA LEU A 92 25.50 29.67 -54.14
C LEU A 92 24.09 29.68 -53.51
N ASN A 93 23.18 28.84 -53.99
CA ASN A 93 21.83 28.72 -53.44
C ASN A 93 21.85 28.27 -51.97
N GLU A 94 22.72 27.32 -51.61
CA GLU A 94 22.90 26.90 -50.22
C GLU A 94 23.32 28.08 -49.33
N ARG A 95 24.28 28.90 -49.78
CA ARG A 95 24.74 30.09 -49.05
C ARG A 95 23.62 31.12 -48.88
N VAL A 96 22.91 31.45 -49.95
CA VAL A 96 21.79 32.41 -49.93
C VAL A 96 20.64 31.92 -49.04
N LEU A 97 20.31 30.63 -49.08
CA LEU A 97 19.31 30.02 -48.19
C LEU A 97 19.72 30.09 -46.72
N SER A 98 21.00 29.86 -46.41
CA SER A 98 21.53 30.00 -45.05
C SER A 98 21.39 31.44 -44.54
N LEU A 99 21.69 32.44 -45.38
CA LEU A 99 21.51 33.85 -45.04
C LEU A 99 20.03 34.20 -44.82
N LYS A 100 19.12 33.72 -45.68
CA LYS A 100 17.67 33.89 -45.49
C LYS A 100 17.21 33.33 -44.15
N ARG A 101 17.58 32.07 -43.84
CA ARG A 101 17.22 31.43 -42.56
C ARG A 101 17.75 32.22 -41.36
N SER A 102 19.00 32.67 -41.41
CA SER A 102 19.58 33.46 -40.32
C SER A 102 18.88 34.82 -40.15
N ALA A 103 18.52 35.49 -41.24
CA ALA A 103 17.77 36.75 -41.19
C ALA A 103 16.36 36.55 -40.62
N GLU A 104 15.65 35.51 -41.06
CA GLU A 104 14.33 35.14 -40.55
C GLU A 104 14.37 34.80 -39.04
N GLN A 105 15.36 34.02 -38.60
CA GLN A 105 15.56 33.69 -37.19
C GLN A 105 15.81 34.94 -36.34
N LYS A 106 16.72 35.83 -36.78
CA LYS A 106 16.96 37.10 -36.09
C LYS A 106 15.70 37.97 -36.02
N ALA A 107 14.94 38.05 -37.10
CA ALA A 107 13.67 38.77 -37.11
C ALA A 107 12.66 38.16 -36.13
N GLN A 108 12.59 36.83 -36.06
CA GLN A 108 11.73 36.11 -35.11
C GLN A 108 12.17 36.32 -33.66
N GLU A 109 13.46 36.31 -33.35
CA GLU A 109 14.01 36.59 -32.02
C GLU A 109 13.71 38.03 -31.59
N ILE A 110 13.90 39.01 -32.48
CA ILE A 110 13.54 40.41 -32.23
C ILE A 110 12.04 40.54 -31.95
N ARG A 111 11.19 39.90 -32.76
CA ARG A 111 9.74 39.92 -32.57
C ARG A 111 9.32 39.25 -31.26
N ALA A 112 9.96 38.13 -30.89
CA ALA A 112 9.69 37.43 -29.64
C ALA A 112 10.13 38.25 -28.41
N ALA A 113 11.27 38.91 -28.48
CA ALA A 113 11.72 39.83 -27.43
C ALA A 113 10.74 41.01 -27.28
N ALA A 114 10.33 41.63 -28.39
CA ALA A 114 9.32 42.68 -28.39
C ALA A 114 7.97 42.20 -27.82
N ALA A 115 7.55 40.97 -28.14
CA ALA A 115 6.34 40.36 -27.58
C ALA A 115 6.45 40.18 -26.06
N SER A 116 7.59 39.65 -25.59
CA SER A 116 7.87 39.47 -24.16
C SER A 116 7.84 40.78 -23.38
N ASP A 117 8.52 41.80 -23.89
CA ASP A 117 8.56 43.13 -23.26
C ASP A 117 7.18 43.79 -23.25
N PHE A 118 6.43 43.65 -24.35
CA PHE A 118 5.06 44.14 -24.45
C PHE A 118 4.13 43.45 -23.44
N LYS A 119 4.18 42.12 -23.34
CA LYS A 119 3.41 41.33 -22.36
C LYS A 119 3.78 41.69 -20.92
N THR A 120 5.06 41.96 -20.66
CA THR A 120 5.53 42.42 -19.35
C THR A 120 4.93 43.78 -18.99
N MET A 121 4.94 44.73 -19.92
CA MET A 121 4.30 46.02 -19.74
C MET A 121 2.77 45.89 -19.49
N LEU A 122 2.07 45.00 -20.21
CA LEU A 122 0.65 44.75 -19.95
C LEU A 122 0.40 44.21 -18.53
N ARG A 123 1.30 43.35 -18.04
CA ARG A 123 1.25 42.82 -16.67
C ARG A 123 1.48 43.90 -15.62
N GLU A 124 2.47 44.77 -15.81
CA GLU A 124 2.75 45.91 -14.92
C GLU A 124 1.56 46.89 -14.84
N ARG A 125 0.75 46.97 -15.89
CA ARG A 125 -0.47 47.79 -15.96
C ARG A 125 -1.72 47.07 -15.48
N GLU A 126 -1.58 45.86 -14.94
CA GLU A 126 -2.66 45.04 -14.38
C GLU A 126 -3.82 44.85 -15.38
N ILE A 127 -3.49 44.69 -16.66
CA ILE A 127 -4.49 44.48 -17.70
C ILE A 127 -5.20 43.15 -17.46
N SER A 128 -6.49 43.22 -17.10
CA SER A 128 -7.32 42.05 -16.85
C SER A 128 -7.75 41.36 -18.14
N ILE A 129 -8.18 40.08 -18.02
CA ILE A 129 -8.75 39.26 -19.09
C ILE A 129 -9.93 39.93 -19.82
N ASN A 130 -10.69 40.77 -19.12
CA ASN A 130 -11.90 41.41 -19.62
C ASN A 130 -11.63 42.81 -20.20
N SER A 131 -10.38 43.26 -20.20
CA SER A 131 -9.99 44.56 -20.75
C SER A 131 -10.30 44.59 -22.25
N HIS A 132 -10.60 45.78 -22.77
CA HIS A 132 -10.86 45.98 -24.19
C HIS A 132 -9.66 46.64 -24.86
N TRP A 133 -9.25 46.12 -26.02
CA TRP A 133 -8.06 46.60 -26.74
C TRP A 133 -8.05 48.12 -26.93
N SER A 134 -9.18 48.73 -27.32
CA SER A 134 -9.26 50.19 -27.50
C SER A 134 -8.87 50.98 -26.24
N LYS A 135 -9.31 50.53 -25.06
CA LYS A 135 -8.99 51.19 -23.78
C LYS A 135 -7.53 50.98 -23.37
N VAL A 136 -7.00 49.78 -23.60
CA VAL A 136 -5.59 49.44 -23.34
C VAL A 136 -4.67 50.23 -24.27
N LYS A 137 -5.02 50.31 -25.55
CA LYS A 137 -4.31 51.08 -26.56
C LYS A 137 -4.20 52.56 -26.19
N ASP A 138 -5.30 53.15 -25.72
CA ASP A 138 -5.31 54.57 -25.33
C ASP A 138 -4.48 54.85 -24.08
N SER A 139 -4.49 53.95 -23.10
CA SER A 139 -3.68 54.10 -21.88
C SER A 139 -2.17 53.96 -22.10
N LEU A 140 -1.76 53.21 -23.14
CA LEU A 140 -0.36 52.94 -23.46
C LEU A 140 0.25 53.92 -24.49
N ARG A 141 -0.55 54.81 -25.09
CA ARG A 141 -0.15 55.67 -26.21
C ARG A 141 1.11 56.52 -25.96
N ASN A 142 1.38 56.88 -24.70
CA ASN A 142 2.53 57.70 -24.31
C ASN A 142 3.73 56.90 -23.79
N GLU A 143 3.61 55.58 -23.74
CA GLU A 143 4.64 54.71 -23.19
C GLU A 143 5.73 54.43 -24.27
N PRO A 144 7.04 54.61 -23.96
CA PRO A 144 8.12 54.42 -24.94
C PRO A 144 8.24 52.99 -25.49
N ARG A 145 8.14 51.96 -24.63
CA ARG A 145 8.11 50.52 -25.00
C ARG A 145 6.89 50.18 -25.86
N TYR A 146 5.74 50.82 -25.66
CA TYR A 146 4.58 50.68 -26.55
C TYR A 146 4.85 51.26 -27.94
N ARG A 147 5.50 52.44 -28.01
CA ARG A 147 5.81 53.11 -29.28
C ARG A 147 6.89 52.39 -30.09
N SER A 148 7.83 51.68 -29.45
CA SER A 148 8.88 50.92 -30.12
C SER A 148 8.41 49.64 -30.81
N VAL A 149 7.23 49.11 -30.46
CA VAL A 149 6.65 47.93 -31.12
C VAL A 149 5.95 48.33 -32.42
N ALA A 150 6.11 47.53 -33.48
CA ALA A 150 5.46 47.71 -34.77
C ALA A 150 3.92 47.72 -34.63
N HIS A 151 3.23 48.57 -35.39
CA HIS A 151 1.79 48.79 -35.20
C HIS A 151 0.97 47.51 -35.42
N GLU A 152 1.35 46.70 -36.41
CA GLU A 152 0.75 45.41 -36.75
C GLU A 152 0.86 44.37 -35.63
N ASP A 153 1.90 44.45 -34.78
CA ASP A 153 2.17 43.46 -33.75
C ASP A 153 1.47 43.77 -32.41
N ARG A 154 1.17 45.03 -32.13
CA ARG A 154 0.65 45.47 -30.83
C ARG A 154 -0.66 44.78 -30.44
N GLU A 155 -1.61 44.69 -31.38
CA GLU A 155 -2.90 44.05 -31.14
C GLU A 155 -2.77 42.53 -31.05
N VAL A 156 -1.85 41.94 -31.82
CA VAL A 156 -1.54 40.50 -31.77
C VAL A 156 -0.99 40.14 -30.39
N PHE A 157 0.04 40.85 -29.93
CA PHE A 157 0.66 40.61 -28.61
C PHE A 157 -0.34 40.79 -27.47
N TYR A 158 -1.28 41.73 -27.61
CA TYR A 158 -2.38 41.91 -26.66
C TYR A 158 -3.29 40.67 -26.60
N TYR A 159 -3.77 40.18 -27.73
CA TYR A 159 -4.67 39.01 -27.72
C TYR A 159 -3.94 37.73 -27.28
N GLU A 160 -2.66 37.58 -27.63
CA GLU A 160 -1.82 36.51 -27.10
C GLU A 160 -1.73 36.57 -25.57
N TYR A 161 -1.48 37.75 -25.00
CA TYR A 161 -1.45 37.97 -23.55
C TYR A 161 -2.78 37.59 -22.89
N ILE A 162 -3.89 38.03 -23.45
CA ILE A 162 -5.24 37.70 -22.92
C ILE A 162 -5.50 36.20 -23.04
N ALA A 163 -5.06 35.54 -24.11
CA ALA A 163 -5.18 34.10 -24.27
C ALA A 163 -4.36 33.33 -23.23
N GLU A 164 -3.13 33.77 -22.94
CA GLU A 164 -2.27 33.22 -21.88
C GLU A 164 -2.93 33.36 -20.49
N LEU A 165 -3.48 34.54 -20.16
CA LEU A 165 -4.19 34.73 -18.89
C LEU A 165 -5.41 33.81 -18.75
N LYS A 166 -6.21 33.65 -19.82
CA LYS A 166 -7.35 32.73 -19.83
C LYS A 166 -6.93 31.26 -19.68
N ALA A 167 -5.79 30.88 -20.27
CA ALA A 167 -5.26 29.54 -20.14
C ALA A 167 -4.79 29.27 -18.70
N ALA A 168 -4.10 30.21 -18.09
CA ALA A 168 -3.67 30.14 -16.69
C ALA A 168 -4.88 29.99 -15.74
N GLN A 169 -5.91 30.84 -15.88
CA GLN A 169 -7.12 30.77 -15.03
C GLN A 169 -7.83 29.40 -15.12
N ARG A 170 -7.94 28.83 -16.33
CA ARG A 170 -8.52 27.49 -16.51
C ARG A 170 -7.67 26.39 -15.87
N GLY A 171 -6.34 26.54 -15.90
CA GLY A 171 -5.40 25.64 -15.24
C GLY A 171 -5.61 25.63 -13.73
N ASP A 172 -5.63 26.81 -13.11
CA ASP A 172 -5.81 26.98 -11.66
C ASP A 172 -7.16 26.43 -11.18
N ASP A 173 -8.26 26.71 -11.91
CA ASP A 173 -9.58 26.17 -11.59
C ASP A 173 -9.63 24.64 -11.66
N HIS A 174 -8.92 24.05 -12.62
CA HIS A 174 -8.85 22.60 -12.76
C HIS A 174 -7.99 21.97 -11.66
N GLU A 175 -6.87 22.58 -11.32
CA GLU A 175 -5.99 22.13 -10.23
C GLU A 175 -6.70 22.21 -8.88
N MET A 176 -7.43 23.30 -8.61
CA MET A 176 -8.24 23.46 -7.39
C MET A 176 -9.30 22.36 -7.29
N LYS A 177 -10.05 22.10 -8.38
CA LYS A 177 -11.04 21.02 -8.41
C LYS A 177 -10.41 19.64 -8.22
N ALA A 178 -9.25 19.39 -8.83
CA ALA A 178 -8.55 18.12 -8.68
C ALA A 178 -8.11 17.90 -7.22
N ARG A 179 -7.63 18.95 -6.55
CA ARG A 179 -7.26 18.91 -5.12
C ARG A 179 -8.46 18.69 -4.22
N ASP A 180 -9.59 19.37 -4.46
CA ASP A 180 -10.82 19.17 -3.70
C ASP A 180 -11.36 17.74 -3.84
N GLU A 181 -11.31 17.16 -5.05
CA GLU A 181 -11.70 15.77 -5.28
C GLU A 181 -10.73 14.78 -4.61
N GLU A 182 -9.42 15.07 -4.63
CA GLU A 182 -8.43 14.26 -3.91
C GLU A 182 -8.67 14.27 -2.40
N ASP A 183 -8.94 15.44 -1.80
CA ASP A 183 -9.21 15.57 -0.37
C ASP A 183 -10.52 14.85 0.03
N LYS A 184 -11.57 14.91 -0.81
CA LYS A 184 -12.80 14.10 -0.61
C LYS A 184 -12.53 12.59 -0.64
N LEU A 185 -11.67 12.13 -1.55
CA LEU A 185 -11.28 10.72 -1.63
C LEU A 185 -10.50 10.29 -0.38
N ARG A 186 -9.53 11.11 0.06
CA ARG A 186 -8.76 10.89 1.29
C ARG A 186 -9.66 10.86 2.53
N GLU A 187 -10.68 11.71 2.59
CA GLU A 187 -11.65 11.71 3.68
C GLU A 187 -12.49 10.42 3.71
N ARG A 188 -13.03 10.01 2.55
CA ARG A 188 -13.77 8.74 2.42
C ARG A 188 -12.93 7.54 2.79
N GLU A 189 -11.65 7.51 2.39
CA GLU A 189 -10.73 6.43 2.77
C GLU A 189 -10.52 6.38 4.29
N ARG A 190 -10.33 7.53 4.95
CA ARG A 190 -10.21 7.61 6.41
C ARG A 190 -11.47 7.12 7.12
N GLU A 191 -12.65 7.46 6.62
CA GLU A 191 -13.92 7.00 7.17
C GLU A 191 -14.09 5.48 7.02
N LEU A 192 -13.79 4.94 5.84
CA LEU A 192 -13.82 3.50 5.59
C LEU A 192 -12.84 2.75 6.50
N ARG A 193 -11.63 3.29 6.70
CA ARG A 193 -10.65 2.73 7.63
C ARG A 193 -11.15 2.72 9.06
N LYS A 194 -11.74 3.83 9.53
CA LYS A 194 -12.34 3.92 10.88
C LYS A 194 -13.49 2.94 11.05
N ARG A 195 -14.34 2.76 10.02
CA ARG A 195 -15.45 1.80 10.04
C ARG A 195 -14.92 0.36 10.13
N LYS A 196 -13.95 0.01 9.30
CA LYS A 196 -13.31 -1.31 9.29
C LYS A 196 -12.61 -1.61 10.62
N GLU A 197 -11.95 -0.63 11.21
CA GLU A 197 -11.32 -0.78 12.52
C GLU A 197 -12.35 -1.07 13.62
N ARG A 198 -13.49 -0.35 13.63
CA ARG A 198 -14.58 -0.62 14.58
C ARG A 198 -15.14 -2.02 14.42
N GLU A 199 -15.35 -2.45 13.18
CA GLU A 199 -15.83 -3.81 12.86
C GLU A 199 -14.85 -4.88 13.34
N VAL A 200 -13.54 -4.69 13.09
CA VAL A 200 -12.50 -5.61 13.59
C VAL A 200 -12.49 -5.67 15.11
N GLN A 201 -12.58 -4.53 15.79
CA GLN A 201 -12.64 -4.47 17.26
C GLN A 201 -13.89 -5.17 17.81
N GLU A 202 -15.05 -5.00 17.15
CA GLU A 202 -16.30 -5.66 17.54
C GLU A 202 -16.19 -7.18 17.37
N VAL A 203 -15.71 -7.64 16.22
CA VAL A 203 -15.47 -9.07 15.96
C VAL A 203 -14.50 -9.66 16.97
N GLU A 204 -13.41 -8.96 17.30
CA GLU A 204 -12.44 -9.47 18.27
C GLU A 204 -13.02 -9.54 19.70
N ARG A 205 -13.86 -8.57 20.09
CA ARG A 205 -14.60 -8.65 21.37
C ARG A 205 -15.52 -9.86 21.42
N VAL A 206 -16.24 -10.16 20.33
CA VAL A 206 -17.11 -11.34 20.25
C VAL A 206 -16.28 -12.62 20.32
N ARG A 207 -15.19 -12.71 19.56
CA ARG A 207 -14.27 -13.86 19.59
C ARG A 207 -13.67 -14.08 20.97
N GLN A 208 -13.22 -13.02 21.64
CA GLN A 208 -12.68 -13.11 22.99
C GLN A 208 -13.74 -13.63 23.98
N LYS A 209 -15.00 -13.18 23.89
CA LYS A 209 -16.08 -13.71 24.73
C LYS A 209 -16.30 -15.20 24.51
N ILE A 210 -16.26 -15.67 23.25
CA ILE A 210 -16.39 -17.08 22.91
C ILE A 210 -15.23 -17.88 23.51
N ARG A 211 -13.97 -17.46 23.28
CA ARG A 211 -12.79 -18.14 23.83
C ARG A 211 -12.83 -18.22 25.36
N ARG A 212 -13.23 -17.14 26.04
CA ARG A 212 -13.42 -17.13 27.51
C ARG A 212 -14.46 -18.14 27.95
N LYS A 213 -15.62 -18.18 27.29
CA LYS A 213 -16.70 -19.13 27.62
C LYS A 213 -16.27 -20.59 27.39
N GLU A 214 -15.57 -20.86 26.31
CA GLU A 214 -15.00 -22.17 26.01
C GLU A 214 -13.94 -22.58 27.05
N ALA A 215 -13.05 -21.66 27.43
CA ALA A 215 -12.05 -21.87 28.47
C ALA A 215 -12.71 -22.18 29.83
N SER A 216 -13.74 -21.42 30.23
CA SER A 216 -14.51 -21.69 31.45
C SER A 216 -15.18 -23.07 31.41
N SER A 217 -15.83 -23.42 30.29
CA SER A 217 -16.53 -24.70 30.15
C SER A 217 -15.56 -25.88 30.18
N SER A 218 -14.41 -25.73 29.51
CA SER A 218 -13.33 -26.72 29.50
C SER A 218 -12.72 -26.91 30.89
N TYR A 219 -12.50 -25.82 31.63
CA TYR A 219 -12.03 -25.87 33.01
C TYR A 219 -13.05 -26.51 33.96
N GLN A 220 -14.34 -26.21 33.81
CA GLN A 220 -15.41 -26.88 34.58
C GLN A 220 -15.42 -28.39 34.32
N ALA A 221 -15.22 -28.83 33.08
CA ALA A 221 -15.09 -30.27 32.77
C ALA A 221 -13.89 -30.90 33.49
N LEU A 222 -12.73 -30.21 33.51
CA LEU A 222 -11.57 -30.65 34.28
C LEU A 222 -11.88 -30.80 35.78
N LEU A 223 -12.62 -29.84 36.36
CA LEU A 223 -13.03 -29.89 37.77
C LEU A 223 -13.92 -31.11 38.04
N VAL A 224 -14.90 -31.40 37.17
CA VAL A 224 -15.74 -32.60 37.28
C VAL A 224 -14.91 -33.89 37.21
N GLU A 225 -13.90 -33.94 36.34
CA GLU A 225 -13.03 -35.10 36.18
C GLU A 225 -12.10 -35.33 37.39
N LYS A 226 -11.49 -34.27 37.91
CA LYS A 226 -10.38 -34.33 38.89
C LYS A 226 -10.81 -34.09 40.33
N ILE A 227 -11.84 -33.28 40.57
CA ILE A 227 -12.28 -32.87 41.92
C ILE A 227 -13.63 -33.52 42.20
N ARG A 228 -13.61 -34.57 43.03
CA ARG A 228 -14.81 -35.31 43.46
C ARG A 228 -15.12 -35.15 44.94
N ASP A 229 -14.17 -34.63 45.69
CA ASP A 229 -14.27 -34.43 47.13
C ASP A 229 -14.96 -33.09 47.45
N PRO A 230 -16.09 -33.09 48.19
CA PRO A 230 -16.77 -31.86 48.62
C PRO A 230 -15.98 -31.05 49.66
N GLU A 231 -14.90 -31.58 50.24
CA GLU A 231 -14.02 -30.89 51.19
C GLU A 231 -12.67 -30.48 50.54
N ALA A 232 -12.55 -30.54 49.21
CA ALA A 232 -11.31 -30.25 48.50
C ALA A 232 -10.82 -28.80 48.71
N SER A 233 -9.55 -28.66 49.08
CA SER A 233 -8.89 -27.35 49.21
C SER A 233 -8.36 -26.84 47.87
N TRP A 234 -8.47 -25.52 47.63
CA TRP A 234 -7.90 -24.87 46.45
C TRP A 234 -6.38 -25.01 46.38
N THR A 235 -5.68 -24.84 47.50
CA THR A 235 -4.21 -24.85 47.56
C THR A 235 -3.63 -26.22 47.19
N GLU A 236 -4.31 -27.29 47.57
CA GLU A 236 -3.92 -28.68 47.28
C GLU A 236 -4.35 -29.11 45.87
N SER A 237 -5.52 -28.65 45.43
CA SER A 237 -6.09 -29.03 44.14
C SER A 237 -5.43 -28.31 42.97
N LYS A 238 -5.00 -27.05 43.15
CA LYS A 238 -4.40 -26.22 42.12
C LYS A 238 -3.23 -26.89 41.38
N PRO A 239 -2.17 -27.40 42.04
CA PRO A 239 -1.05 -28.04 41.33
C PRO A 239 -1.45 -29.32 40.57
N ILE A 240 -2.51 -30.01 41.01
CA ILE A 240 -3.04 -31.20 40.33
C ILE A 240 -3.76 -30.80 39.04
N LEU A 241 -4.56 -29.72 39.10
CA LEU A 241 -5.27 -29.17 37.95
C LEU A 241 -4.32 -28.58 36.90
N GLU A 242 -3.23 -27.92 37.34
CA GLU A 242 -2.21 -27.34 36.45
C GLU A 242 -1.41 -28.39 35.66
N ARG A 243 -1.33 -29.64 36.16
CA ARG A 243 -0.70 -30.77 35.47
C ARG A 243 -1.60 -31.43 34.43
N ASP A 244 -2.77 -30.87 34.14
CA ASP A 244 -3.68 -31.37 33.10
C ASP A 244 -2.99 -31.45 31.73
N PRO A 245 -2.96 -32.63 31.07
CA PRO A 245 -2.32 -32.79 29.76
C PRO A 245 -2.92 -31.90 28.67
N GLN A 246 -4.22 -31.62 28.75
CA GLN A 246 -4.93 -30.73 27.83
C GLN A 246 -4.70 -29.24 28.14
N LYS A 247 -3.94 -28.92 29.20
CA LYS A 247 -3.60 -27.57 29.64
C LYS A 247 -4.82 -26.68 29.88
N ARG A 248 -5.97 -27.26 30.23
CA ARG A 248 -7.22 -26.52 30.46
C ARG A 248 -7.08 -25.52 31.61
N ALA A 249 -6.35 -25.89 32.67
CA ALA A 249 -6.03 -25.01 33.79
C ALA A 249 -5.02 -23.90 33.44
N SER A 250 -4.22 -24.07 32.39
CA SER A 250 -3.19 -23.12 31.95
C SER A 250 -3.65 -22.25 30.78
N ASN A 251 -4.93 -22.32 30.42
CA ASN A 251 -5.50 -21.51 29.33
C ASN A 251 -5.39 -19.99 29.68
N PRO A 252 -4.83 -19.16 28.77
CA PRO A 252 -4.64 -17.73 28.99
C PRO A 252 -5.95 -16.92 28.92
N ASP A 253 -6.99 -17.45 28.28
CA ASP A 253 -8.31 -16.81 28.20
C ASP A 253 -9.11 -16.98 29.50
N LEU A 254 -8.55 -17.60 30.54
CA LEU A 254 -9.19 -17.73 31.85
C LEU A 254 -8.29 -17.18 32.94
N GLU A 255 -8.77 -16.17 33.67
CA GLU A 255 -7.98 -15.49 34.70
C GLU A 255 -7.83 -16.37 35.96
N PRO A 256 -6.75 -16.20 36.74
CA PRO A 256 -6.55 -16.96 37.99
C PRO A 256 -7.70 -16.82 38.99
N ALA A 257 -8.30 -15.63 39.09
CA ALA A 257 -9.46 -15.38 39.95
C ALA A 257 -10.70 -16.16 39.50
N ASP A 258 -10.95 -16.23 38.19
CA ASP A 258 -12.06 -17.00 37.62
C ASP A 258 -11.87 -18.50 37.82
N LYS A 259 -10.63 -19.00 37.69
CA LYS A 259 -10.28 -20.40 37.98
C LYS A 259 -10.62 -20.77 39.42
N GLU A 260 -10.18 -19.96 40.37
CA GLU A 260 -10.46 -20.19 41.79
C GLU A 260 -11.96 -20.09 42.09
N LYS A 261 -12.67 -19.13 41.49
CA LYS A 261 -14.12 -19.01 41.62
C LYS A 261 -14.83 -20.26 41.11
N LEU A 262 -14.50 -20.72 39.90
CA LEU A 262 -15.08 -21.93 39.31
C LEU A 262 -14.81 -23.17 40.17
N PHE A 263 -13.62 -23.28 40.75
CA PHE A 263 -13.29 -24.34 41.70
C PHE A 263 -14.20 -24.29 42.94
N ARG A 264 -14.30 -23.12 43.60
CA ARG A 264 -15.15 -22.95 44.79
C ARG A 264 -16.63 -23.23 44.50
N ASP A 265 -17.12 -22.75 43.36
CA ASP A 265 -18.49 -23.00 42.91
C ASP A 265 -18.74 -24.51 42.67
N HIS A 266 -17.78 -25.22 42.08
CA HIS A 266 -17.85 -26.67 41.88
C HIS A 266 -17.85 -27.45 43.20
N VAL A 267 -16.92 -27.14 44.11
CA VAL A 267 -16.84 -27.79 45.44
C VAL A 267 -18.14 -27.55 46.22
N LYS A 268 -18.68 -26.32 46.18
CA LYS A 268 -19.98 -26.00 46.77
C LYS A 268 -21.11 -26.85 46.17
N SER A 269 -21.15 -27.01 44.85
CA SER A 269 -22.16 -27.86 44.19
C SER A 269 -22.06 -29.33 44.58
N LEU A 270 -20.83 -29.86 44.74
CA LEU A 270 -20.60 -31.21 45.26
C LEU A 270 -21.15 -31.34 46.69
N TYR A 271 -20.83 -30.38 47.56
CA TYR A 271 -21.33 -30.34 48.93
C TYR A 271 -22.85 -30.30 49.00
N GLU A 272 -23.49 -29.42 48.22
CA GLU A 272 -24.95 -29.30 48.15
C GLU A 272 -25.61 -30.62 47.71
N ARG A 273 -25.00 -31.33 46.75
CA ARG A 273 -25.45 -32.66 46.32
C ARG A 273 -25.31 -33.68 47.46
N CYS A 274 -24.19 -33.68 48.18
CA CYS A 274 -24.02 -34.53 49.36
C CYS A 274 -25.07 -34.26 50.44
N VAL A 275 -25.39 -33.00 50.71
CA VAL A 275 -26.44 -32.60 51.66
C VAL A 275 -27.81 -33.07 51.20
N HIS A 276 -28.13 -32.89 49.91
CA HIS A 276 -29.39 -33.34 49.33
C HIS A 276 -29.57 -34.85 49.47
N ASP A 277 -28.57 -35.63 49.05
CA ASP A 277 -28.60 -37.09 49.14
C ASP A 277 -28.66 -37.57 50.60
N PHE A 278 -27.95 -36.90 51.50
CA PHE A 278 -28.00 -37.20 52.93
C PHE A 278 -29.39 -36.92 53.53
N LYS A 279 -30.04 -35.82 53.14
CA LYS A 279 -31.44 -35.53 53.56
C LYS A 279 -32.42 -36.58 53.02
N ALA A 280 -32.24 -37.07 51.81
CA ALA A 280 -33.04 -38.17 51.27
C ALA A 280 -32.85 -39.44 52.10
N LEU A 281 -31.61 -39.79 52.46
CA LEU A 281 -31.32 -40.88 53.38
C LEU A 281 -32.00 -40.68 54.75
N LEU A 282 -31.95 -39.47 55.31
CA LEU A 282 -32.62 -39.17 56.58
C LEU A 282 -34.13 -39.38 56.48
N ALA A 283 -34.75 -38.98 55.37
CA ALA A 283 -36.17 -39.21 55.13
C ALA A 283 -36.52 -40.69 55.05
N GLU A 284 -35.74 -41.49 54.34
CA GLU A 284 -35.95 -42.94 54.21
C GLU A 284 -35.71 -43.67 55.53
N ALA A 285 -34.58 -43.41 56.20
CA ALA A 285 -34.14 -44.12 57.39
C ALA A 285 -34.97 -43.76 58.64
N LEU A 286 -35.40 -42.49 58.75
CA LEU A 286 -36.16 -42.01 59.92
C LEU A 286 -37.68 -42.13 59.76
N SER A 287 -38.17 -42.49 58.57
CA SER A 287 -39.59 -42.83 58.35
C SER A 287 -39.86 -44.34 58.50
N SER A 288 -38.82 -45.17 58.59
CA SER A 288 -38.93 -46.63 58.76
C SER A 288 -39.29 -46.99 60.20
N GLU A 289 -40.06 -48.08 60.40
CA GLU A 289 -40.44 -48.62 61.71
C GLU A 289 -39.21 -48.85 62.62
N ALA A 290 -38.05 -49.15 62.03
CA ALA A 290 -36.76 -49.27 62.72
C ALA A 290 -36.31 -47.99 63.45
N ALA A 291 -36.77 -46.80 63.03
CA ALA A 291 -36.46 -45.52 63.68
C ALA A 291 -37.25 -45.27 64.97
N THR A 292 -38.37 -45.98 65.15
CA THR A 292 -39.26 -45.89 66.32
C THR A 292 -38.95 -46.90 67.41
N LEU A 293 -38.07 -47.88 67.14
CA LEU A 293 -37.62 -48.83 68.15
C LEU A 293 -36.86 -48.11 69.27
N GLN A 294 -37.41 -48.18 70.47
CA GLN A 294 -36.79 -47.64 71.67
C GLN A 294 -35.71 -48.61 72.14
N THR A 295 -34.51 -48.10 72.39
CA THR A 295 -33.50 -48.84 73.15
C THR A 295 -33.93 -48.95 74.62
N GLU A 296 -33.29 -49.82 75.41
CA GLU A 296 -33.55 -49.98 76.85
C GLU A 296 -33.52 -48.64 77.63
N ASP A 297 -32.75 -47.65 77.14
CA ASP A 297 -32.66 -46.27 77.66
C ASP A 297 -33.75 -45.28 77.17
N GLY A 298 -34.74 -45.70 76.37
CA GLY A 298 -35.76 -44.81 75.78
C GLY A 298 -35.28 -43.93 74.62
N LYS A 299 -34.08 -44.19 74.07
CA LYS A 299 -33.51 -43.45 72.93
C LYS A 299 -34.03 -44.02 71.61
N THR A 300 -34.33 -43.14 70.66
CA THR A 300 -34.78 -43.44 69.30
C THR A 300 -33.87 -42.76 68.28
N ALA A 301 -33.96 -43.15 67.01
CA ALA A 301 -33.20 -42.50 65.94
C ALA A 301 -33.62 -41.04 65.69
N LEU A 302 -34.75 -40.61 66.26
CA LEU A 302 -35.24 -39.23 66.20
C LEU A 302 -34.69 -38.36 67.34
N ASN A 303 -34.40 -38.92 68.52
CA ASN A 303 -33.98 -38.12 69.68
C ASN A 303 -32.49 -38.26 70.03
N SER A 304 -31.77 -39.21 69.43
CA SER A 304 -30.38 -39.53 69.74
C SER A 304 -29.54 -39.68 68.47
N TRP A 305 -28.53 -38.82 68.33
CA TRP A 305 -27.58 -38.89 67.22
C TRP A 305 -26.84 -40.23 67.19
N SER A 306 -26.43 -40.75 68.34
CA SER A 306 -25.71 -42.03 68.42
C SER A 306 -26.56 -43.19 67.90
N THR A 307 -27.87 -43.16 68.13
CA THR A 307 -28.83 -44.16 67.63
C THR A 307 -29.09 -43.96 66.14
N ALA A 308 -29.34 -42.73 65.69
CA ALA A 308 -29.51 -42.39 64.28
C ALA A 308 -28.28 -42.81 63.45
N LYS A 309 -27.08 -42.53 63.97
CA LYS A 309 -25.81 -42.87 63.34
C LYS A 309 -25.67 -44.36 63.05
N GLN A 310 -26.17 -45.25 63.92
CA GLN A 310 -26.10 -46.69 63.68
C GLN A 310 -26.92 -47.12 62.46
N VAL A 311 -28.11 -46.54 62.29
CA VAL A 311 -29.01 -46.82 61.17
C VAL A 311 -28.49 -46.21 59.85
N LEU A 312 -27.85 -45.04 59.93
CA LEU A 312 -27.35 -44.32 58.75
C LEU A 312 -25.99 -44.86 58.24
N LYS A 313 -25.15 -45.40 59.13
CA LYS A 313 -23.75 -45.78 58.83
C LYS A 313 -23.58 -46.76 57.66
N PRO A 314 -24.46 -47.74 57.41
CA PRO A 314 -24.31 -48.67 56.28
C PRO A 314 -24.50 -48.03 54.91
N ASP A 315 -25.20 -46.89 54.81
CA ASP A 315 -25.52 -46.27 53.51
C ASP A 315 -24.35 -45.44 52.97
N ILE A 316 -24.12 -45.51 51.65
CA ILE A 316 -23.04 -44.80 50.96
C ILE A 316 -23.17 -43.27 51.07
N ARG A 317 -24.40 -42.74 51.14
CA ARG A 317 -24.71 -41.30 51.24
C ARG A 317 -24.26 -40.75 52.59
N TYR A 318 -24.34 -41.55 53.67
CA TYR A 318 -23.78 -41.19 54.97
C TYR A 318 -22.24 -41.05 54.91
N SER A 319 -21.57 -41.95 54.19
CA SER A 319 -20.11 -41.92 54.06
C SER A 319 -19.63 -40.73 53.21
N LYS A 320 -20.40 -40.35 52.18
CA LYS A 320 -20.10 -39.20 51.29
C LYS A 320 -20.37 -37.83 51.94
N MET A 321 -21.25 -37.75 52.93
CA MET A 321 -21.51 -36.51 53.65
C MET A 321 -20.28 -36.09 54.49
N PRO A 322 -19.80 -34.84 54.43
CA PRO A 322 -18.70 -34.34 55.27
C PRO A 322 -18.91 -34.62 56.76
N ARG A 323 -17.89 -35.16 57.42
CA ARG A 323 -18.01 -35.74 58.78
C ARG A 323 -18.49 -34.73 59.82
N GLN A 324 -18.00 -33.50 59.75
CA GLN A 324 -18.28 -32.45 60.72
C GLN A 324 -19.74 -31.97 60.66
N ASP A 325 -20.39 -32.15 59.50
CA ASP A 325 -21.71 -31.59 59.25
C ASP A 325 -22.86 -32.59 59.40
N ARG A 326 -22.56 -33.90 59.47
CA ARG A 326 -23.59 -34.96 59.52
C ARG A 326 -24.58 -34.76 60.66
N GLU A 327 -24.06 -34.51 61.86
CA GLU A 327 -24.89 -34.31 63.05
C GLU A 327 -25.69 -33.00 62.98
N VAL A 328 -25.08 -31.94 62.44
CA VAL A 328 -25.74 -30.63 62.29
C VAL A 328 -26.92 -30.74 61.32
N VAL A 329 -26.72 -31.41 60.18
CA VAL A 329 -27.78 -31.62 59.18
C VAL A 329 -28.87 -32.54 59.74
N TRP A 330 -28.51 -33.62 60.45
CA TRP A 330 -29.48 -34.49 61.13
C TRP A 330 -30.32 -33.71 62.16
N ARG A 331 -29.69 -32.92 63.02
CA ARG A 331 -30.37 -32.16 64.08
C ARG A 331 -31.40 -31.21 63.47
N ARG A 332 -30.99 -30.46 62.45
CA ARG A 332 -31.89 -29.56 61.71
C ARG A 332 -33.06 -30.32 61.08
N TYR A 333 -32.79 -31.47 60.48
CA TYR A 333 -33.82 -32.30 59.86
C TYR A 333 -34.87 -32.82 60.87
N VAL A 334 -34.41 -33.32 62.03
CA VAL A 334 -35.29 -33.77 63.12
C VAL A 334 -36.11 -32.61 63.69
N GLU A 335 -35.49 -31.44 63.89
CA GLU A 335 -36.20 -30.24 64.34
C GLU A 335 -37.30 -29.84 63.35
N ASP A 336 -37.02 -29.92 62.05
CA ASP A 336 -38.00 -29.61 61.00
C ASP A 336 -39.18 -30.61 61.01
N ILE A 337 -38.93 -31.92 61.19
CA ILE A 337 -39.99 -32.93 61.38
C ILE A 337 -40.83 -32.61 62.62
N SER A 338 -40.16 -32.36 63.76
CA SER A 338 -40.85 -32.07 65.04
C SER A 338 -41.66 -30.78 64.99
N ARG A 339 -41.24 -29.80 64.18
CA ARG A 339 -42.01 -28.57 63.93
C ARG A 339 -43.24 -28.87 63.06
N LYS A 340 -43.10 -29.68 62.01
CA LYS A 340 -44.22 -30.08 61.14
C LYS A 340 -45.29 -30.85 61.91
N GLN A 341 -44.90 -31.85 62.70
CA GLN A 341 -45.84 -32.63 63.52
C GLN A 341 -46.60 -31.76 64.54
N ARG A 342 -45.92 -30.81 65.20
CA ARG A 342 -46.59 -29.86 66.12
C ARG A 342 -47.61 -28.98 65.39
N HIS A 343 -47.31 -28.57 64.17
CA HIS A 343 -48.20 -27.75 63.36
C HIS A 343 -49.41 -28.56 62.83
N GLU A 344 -49.20 -29.80 62.41
CA GLU A 344 -50.27 -30.74 62.01
C GLU A 344 -51.20 -31.03 63.18
N ASN A 345 -50.67 -31.32 64.37
CA ASN A 345 -51.47 -31.53 65.58
C ASN A 345 -52.30 -30.28 65.94
N TYR A 346 -51.72 -29.09 65.86
CA TYR A 346 -52.44 -27.83 66.10
C TYR A 346 -53.58 -27.60 65.09
N GLN A 347 -53.37 -27.99 63.82
CA GLN A 347 -54.41 -27.91 62.80
C GLN A 347 -55.52 -28.96 63.00
N GLU A 348 -55.18 -30.17 63.44
CA GLU A 348 -56.14 -31.21 63.77
C GLU A 348 -56.97 -30.86 65.02
N GLU A 349 -56.36 -30.36 66.08
CA GLU A 349 -57.06 -29.88 67.29
C GLU A 349 -58.05 -28.77 66.92
N LYS A 350 -57.61 -27.79 66.13
CA LYS A 350 -58.50 -26.75 65.61
C LYS A 350 -59.66 -27.35 64.80
N GLN A 351 -59.41 -28.33 63.92
CA GLN A 351 -60.49 -28.97 63.16
C GLN A 351 -61.46 -29.81 64.01
N ARG A 352 -61.02 -30.37 65.14
CA ARG A 352 -61.89 -31.08 66.10
C ARG A 352 -62.76 -30.10 66.89
N ASP A 353 -62.21 -28.95 67.27
CA ASP A 353 -62.95 -27.87 67.95
C ASP A 353 -64.00 -27.21 67.06
N TYR A 354 -63.84 -27.22 65.72
CA TYR A 354 -64.86 -26.74 64.77
C TYR A 354 -65.96 -27.76 64.44
N LYS A 355 -65.79 -29.04 64.82
CA LYS A 355 -66.74 -30.13 64.55
C LYS A 355 -67.56 -30.56 65.77
N THR A 356 -67.32 -29.93 66.92
CA THR A 356 -68.08 -30.08 68.17
C THR A 356 -68.90 -28.82 68.39
#